data_AF-A0A3E0KLW4-F1
#
_entry.id   AF-A0A3E0KLW4-F1
#
_cell.length_a   1.000
_cell.length_b   1.000
_cell.length_c   1.000
_cell.angle_alpha   90.00
_cell.angle_beta   90.00
_cell.angle_gamma   90.00
#
_symmetry.space_group_name_H-M   'P 1'
#
loop_
_entity.id
_entity.type
_entity.pdbx_description
1 polymer ?
#
loop_
_entity_poly.entity_id
_entity_poly.type
_entity_poly.pdbx_seq_one_letter_code
_entity_poly.pdbx_strand_id
1 'polypeptide(L)'
;MKRCIIIGQPNVGKTMFALQFALYLGVAETRMAFAEAGGRRWERAVAVAEALGSLTGEDPHRTRQLQSLLLDLPAGKGRRQFELVDTSGLVDGIHPDPLIRRAMAQTLAAVRDAHIVLHMLDAAAAGRGGVQAIGEVDYQVAQFAQMRSGYLLVANKMDLPEAPQGLKRIREEFVGHPIAPVSALHRHGFDQVKAFVWRHL
;
A
#
# COMPACT_ATOMS: atom_id res chain seq x y z
N MET A 1 16.52 -4.04 -9.52
CA MET A 1 15.48 -2.98 -9.50
C MET A 1 14.91 -2.93 -8.09
N LYS A 2 14.70 -1.75 -7.50
CA LYS A 2 14.14 -1.65 -6.15
C LYS A 2 12.63 -1.89 -6.17
N ARG A 3 12.15 -2.58 -5.13
CA ARG A 3 10.73 -2.92 -4.95
C ARG A 3 10.15 -2.11 -3.80
N CYS A 4 9.08 -1.38 -4.09
CA CYS A 4 8.25 -0.65 -3.15
C CYS A 4 6.94 -1.42 -2.97
N ILE A 5 6.74 -2.00 -1.79
CA ILE A 5 5.56 -2.83 -1.52
C ILE A 5 4.54 -2.06 -0.69
N ILE A 6 3.27 -2.18 -1.04
CA ILE A 6 2.16 -1.60 -0.29
C ILE A 6 1.49 -2.71 0.52
N ILE A 7 1.40 -2.56 1.84
CA ILE A 7 0.76 -3.52 2.74
C ILE A 7 -0.24 -2.85 3.67
N GLY A 8 -1.02 -3.65 4.39
CA GLY A 8 -2.04 -3.20 5.32
C GLY A 8 -3.32 -4.03 5.19
N GLN A 9 -4.26 -3.80 6.10
CA GLN A 9 -5.53 -4.53 6.15
C GLN A 9 -6.36 -4.44 4.85
N PRO A 10 -7.32 -5.36 4.63
CA PRO A 10 -8.33 -5.19 3.59
C PRO A 10 -8.98 -3.79 3.66
N ASN A 11 -9.35 -3.24 2.50
CA ASN A 11 -10.11 -2.00 2.37
C ASN A 11 -9.45 -0.70 2.91
N VAL A 12 -8.18 -0.72 3.33
CA VAL A 12 -7.43 0.52 3.66
C VAL A 12 -7.08 1.39 2.43
N GLY A 13 -7.31 0.89 1.21
CA GLY A 13 -7.14 1.64 -0.04
C GLY A 13 -5.83 1.41 -0.80
N LYS A 14 -5.19 0.24 -0.65
CA LYS A 14 -3.90 -0.09 -1.28
C LYS A 14 -3.92 -0.01 -2.83
N THR A 15 -4.85 -0.70 -3.47
CA THR A 15 -5.00 -0.70 -4.94
C THR A 15 -5.35 0.69 -5.48
N MET A 16 -6.25 1.41 -4.79
CA MET A 16 -6.59 2.80 -5.12
C MET A 16 -5.34 3.68 -5.06
N PHE A 17 -4.56 3.58 -3.98
CA PHE A 17 -3.30 4.31 -3.85
C PHE A 17 -2.32 3.98 -4.97
N ALA A 18 -2.09 2.70 -5.27
CA ALA A 18 -1.13 2.29 -6.30
C ALA A 18 -1.42 2.92 -7.67
N LEU A 19 -2.69 2.84 -8.09
CA LEU A 19 -3.15 3.36 -9.38
C LEU A 19 -3.17 4.90 -9.40
N GLN A 20 -3.68 5.53 -8.35
CA GLN A 20 -3.67 6.99 -8.25
C GLN A 20 -2.25 7.56 -8.18
N PHE A 21 -1.33 6.86 -7.50
CA PHE A 21 0.06 7.27 -7.40
C PHE A 21 0.76 7.17 -8.76
N ALA A 22 0.46 6.14 -9.55
CA ALA A 22 0.90 6.06 -10.95
C ALA A 22 0.41 7.28 -11.77
N LEU A 23 -0.88 7.63 -11.67
CA LEU A 23 -1.42 8.83 -12.34
C LEU A 23 -0.75 10.12 -11.86
N TYR A 24 -0.52 10.25 -10.56
CA TYR A 24 0.18 11.40 -9.98
C TYR A 24 1.62 11.55 -10.49
N LEU A 25 2.28 10.43 -10.81
CA LEU A 25 3.60 10.43 -11.45
C LEU A 25 3.56 10.62 -12.97
N GLY A 26 2.37 10.81 -13.56
CA GLY A 26 2.17 11.03 -14.98
C GLY A 26 2.06 9.75 -15.81
N VAL A 27 1.84 8.60 -15.18
CA VAL A 27 1.66 7.31 -15.87
C VAL A 27 0.17 7.09 -16.13
N ALA A 28 -0.27 7.34 -17.37
CA ALA A 28 -1.65 7.10 -17.80
C ALA A 28 -1.89 5.66 -18.28
N GLU A 29 -0.85 5.04 -18.85
CA GLU A 29 -0.86 3.66 -19.34
C GLU A 29 0.40 2.94 -18.88
N THR A 30 0.26 1.67 -18.51
CA THR A 30 1.40 0.85 -18.10
C THR A 30 1.14 -0.63 -18.29
N ARG A 31 2.21 -1.41 -18.31
CA ARG A 31 2.14 -2.87 -18.33
C ARG A 31 2.12 -3.36 -16.88
N MET A 32 0.95 -3.78 -16.41
CA MET A 32 0.80 -4.33 -15.07
C MET A 32 1.11 -5.82 -15.08
N ALA A 33 1.94 -6.26 -14.14
CA ALA A 33 2.19 -7.67 -13.87
C ALA A 33 1.31 -8.17 -12.73
N PHE A 34 0.84 -9.39 -12.85
CA PHE A 34 -0.03 -10.07 -11.88
C PHE A 34 0.64 -11.37 -11.48
N ALA A 35 0.68 -11.66 -10.18
CA ALA A 35 1.22 -12.91 -9.66
C ALA A 35 0.30 -13.51 -8.61
N GLU A 36 -0.27 -14.68 -8.94
CA GLU A 36 -1.07 -15.47 -8.01
C GLU A 36 -0.17 -16.26 -7.06
N ALA A 37 -0.67 -16.56 -5.86
CA ALA A 37 0.03 -17.40 -4.90
C ALA A 37 0.25 -18.84 -5.40
N GLY A 38 -0.51 -19.29 -6.41
CA GLY A 38 -0.31 -20.57 -7.10
C GLY A 38 0.87 -20.59 -8.09
N GLY A 39 1.61 -19.48 -8.23
CA GLY A 39 2.79 -19.37 -9.10
C GLY A 39 2.49 -18.90 -10.52
N ARG A 40 1.22 -18.83 -10.93
CA ARG A 40 0.81 -18.26 -12.21
C ARG A 40 1.14 -16.76 -12.24
N ARG A 41 1.79 -16.34 -13.33
CA ARG A 41 2.16 -14.94 -13.59
C ARG A 41 1.77 -14.54 -15.00
N TRP A 42 1.27 -13.33 -15.16
CA TRP A 42 0.96 -12.75 -16.47
C TRP A 42 1.07 -11.24 -16.41
N GLU A 43 1.07 -10.62 -17.57
CA GLU A 43 1.12 -9.17 -17.71
C GLU A 43 0.08 -8.72 -18.73
N ARG A 44 -0.44 -7.52 -18.55
CA ARG A 44 -1.27 -6.87 -19.57
C ARG A 44 -1.05 -5.36 -19.59
N ALA A 45 -1.15 -4.77 -20.77
CA ALA A 45 -1.27 -3.32 -20.89
C ALA A 45 -2.62 -2.89 -20.33
N VAL A 46 -2.61 -1.82 -19.54
CA VAL A 46 -3.83 -1.24 -18.97
C VAL A 46 -3.75 0.28 -18.98
N ALA A 47 -4.88 0.91 -19.30
CA ALA A 47 -5.10 2.30 -18.95
C ALA A 47 -5.36 2.37 -17.44
N VAL A 48 -4.62 3.23 -16.73
CA VAL A 48 -4.72 3.30 -15.26
C VAL A 48 -6.12 3.76 -14.82
N ALA A 49 -6.80 4.58 -15.63
CA ALA A 49 -8.20 4.98 -15.40
C ALA A 49 -9.18 3.79 -15.48
N GLU A 50 -8.98 2.86 -16.41
CA GLU A 50 -9.80 1.64 -16.52
C GLU A 50 -9.52 0.68 -15.36
N ALA A 51 -8.25 0.56 -14.97
CA ALA A 51 -7.83 -0.22 -13.82
C ALA A 51 -8.48 0.29 -12.52
N LEU A 52 -8.65 1.61 -12.37
CA LEU A 52 -9.35 2.18 -11.21
C LEU A 52 -10.79 1.68 -11.11
N GLY A 53 -11.54 1.68 -12.21
CA GLY A 53 -12.93 1.20 -12.22
C GLY A 53 -13.08 -0.31 -12.02
N SER A 54 -12.10 -1.11 -12.46
CA SER A 54 -12.20 -2.58 -12.43
C SER A 54 -11.53 -3.23 -11.23
N LEU A 55 -10.42 -2.68 -10.72
CA LEU A 55 -9.59 -3.30 -9.67
C LEU A 55 -9.88 -2.74 -8.27
N THR A 56 -10.59 -1.62 -8.16
CA THR A 56 -10.99 -1.04 -6.86
C THR A 56 -12.47 -1.30 -6.56
N GLY A 57 -12.83 -1.31 -5.28
CA GLY A 57 -14.20 -1.51 -4.80
C GLY A 57 -14.23 -1.71 -3.29
N GLU A 58 -15.44 -1.90 -2.74
CA GLU A 58 -15.65 -2.01 -1.29
C GLU A 58 -15.60 -3.44 -0.75
N ASP A 59 -15.67 -4.45 -1.63
CA ASP A 59 -15.63 -5.86 -1.25
C ASP A 59 -14.31 -6.22 -0.53
N PRO A 60 -14.37 -6.73 0.71
CA PRO A 60 -13.19 -7.22 1.40
C PRO A 60 -12.46 -8.30 0.58
N HIS A 61 -11.13 -8.29 0.64
CA HIS A 61 -10.27 -9.25 -0.05
C HIS A 61 -10.46 -9.30 -1.58
N ARG A 62 -10.80 -8.17 -2.21
CA ARG A 62 -10.85 -8.05 -3.68
C ARG A 62 -9.49 -8.31 -4.33
N THR A 63 -8.42 -7.75 -3.76
CA THR A 63 -7.05 -8.03 -4.20
C THR A 63 -6.55 -9.32 -3.55
N ARG A 64 -6.50 -10.41 -4.35
CA ARG A 64 -6.06 -11.76 -3.92
C ARG A 64 -4.75 -12.21 -4.56
N GLN A 65 -4.06 -11.28 -5.21
CA GLN A 65 -2.83 -11.51 -5.96
C GLN A 65 -1.96 -10.26 -5.90
N LEU A 66 -0.66 -10.42 -6.13
CA LEU A 66 0.24 -9.27 -6.27
C LEU A 66 -0.01 -8.59 -7.61
N GLN A 67 -0.02 -7.25 -7.59
CA GLN A 67 -0.12 -6.43 -8.78
C GLN A 67 1.05 -5.45 -8.81
N SER A 68 1.87 -5.51 -9.85
CA SER A 68 3.07 -4.70 -9.97
C SER A 68 2.93 -3.67 -11.10
N LEU A 69 3.39 -2.45 -10.83
CA LEU A 69 3.54 -1.38 -11.82
C LEU A 69 5.01 -0.95 -11.87
N LEU A 70 5.56 -0.78 -13.07
CA LEU A 70 6.85 -0.14 -13.23
C LEU A 70 6.66 1.39 -13.27
N LEU A 71 7.25 2.08 -12.31
CA LEU A 71 7.16 3.53 -12.16
C LEU A 71 8.55 4.15 -12.13
N ASP A 72 8.61 5.46 -12.36
CA ASP A 72 9.86 6.19 -12.37
C ASP A 72 9.76 7.59 -11.76
N LEU A 73 10.85 8.00 -11.11
CA LEU A 73 10.98 9.32 -10.50
C LEU A 73 12.14 10.09 -11.16
N PRO A 74 12.01 11.42 -11.35
CA PRO A 74 13.12 12.26 -11.79
C PRO A 74 14.32 12.18 -10.83
N ALA A 75 15.54 12.13 -11.38
CA ALA A 75 16.78 12.12 -10.61
C ALA A 75 17.87 12.91 -11.34
N GLY A 76 17.93 14.23 -11.09
CA GLY A 76 18.84 15.13 -11.79
C GLY A 76 18.54 15.14 -13.30
N LYS A 77 19.52 14.72 -14.12
CA LYS A 77 19.37 14.59 -15.58
C LYS A 77 18.76 13.26 -16.04
N GLY A 78 18.46 12.34 -15.11
CA GLY A 78 17.96 10.98 -15.41
C GLY A 78 16.67 10.64 -14.69
N ARG A 79 16.33 9.35 -14.70
CA ARG A 79 15.13 8.78 -14.04
C ARG A 79 15.53 7.55 -13.23
N ARG A 80 14.95 7.40 -12.03
CA ARG A 80 15.09 6.20 -11.18
C ARG A 80 13.83 5.36 -11.33
N GLN A 81 13.97 4.17 -11.91
CA GLN A 81 12.89 3.20 -12.03
C GLN A 81 12.77 2.32 -10.79
N PHE A 82 11.54 2.00 -10.43
CA PHE A 82 11.22 1.09 -9.34
C PHE A 82 9.91 0.35 -9.62
N GLU A 83 9.75 -0.80 -8.97
CA GLU A 83 8.52 -1.57 -9.03
C GLU A 83 7.64 -1.19 -7.83
N LEU A 84 6.41 -0.72 -8.07
CA LEU A 84 5.39 -0.55 -7.04
C LEU A 84 4.51 -1.80 -7.03
N VAL A 85 4.43 -2.47 -5.88
CA VAL A 85 3.72 -3.73 -5.70
C VAL A 85 2.53 -3.52 -4.77
N ASP A 86 1.32 -3.56 -5.31
CA ASP A 86 0.09 -3.67 -4.55
C ASP A 86 -0.14 -5.13 -4.13
N THR A 87 -0.57 -5.33 -2.88
CA THR A 87 -0.64 -6.65 -2.26
C THR A 87 -2.04 -6.97 -1.76
N SER A 88 -2.29 -8.26 -1.51
CA SER A 88 -3.50 -8.67 -0.78
C SER A 88 -3.47 -8.18 0.66
N GLY A 89 -4.65 -7.88 1.20
CA GLY A 89 -4.81 -7.43 2.58
C GLY A 89 -4.39 -8.49 3.59
N LEU A 90 -3.73 -8.04 4.66
CA LEU A 90 -3.38 -8.86 5.81
C LEU A 90 -4.50 -8.76 6.86
N VAL A 91 -4.93 -9.89 7.41
CA VAL A 91 -5.93 -9.95 8.49
C VAL A 91 -5.37 -10.68 9.69
N ASP A 92 -5.99 -10.45 10.84
CA ASP A 92 -5.65 -11.12 12.07
C ASP A 92 -6.01 -12.62 12.00
N GLY A 93 -5.13 -13.45 12.56
CA GLY A 93 -5.31 -14.89 12.63
C GLY A 93 -5.29 -15.62 11.27
N ILE A 94 -5.87 -16.83 11.26
CA ILE A 94 -5.90 -17.72 10.11
C ILE A 94 -7.23 -17.57 9.38
N HIS A 95 -7.21 -16.98 8.19
CA HIS A 95 -8.42 -16.81 7.38
C HIS A 95 -9.01 -18.17 6.95
N PRO A 96 -10.35 -18.40 7.00
CA PRO A 96 -10.96 -19.70 6.65
C PRO A 96 -10.80 -20.07 5.17
N ASP A 97 -10.82 -19.10 4.27
CA ASP A 97 -10.59 -19.31 2.82
C ASP A 97 -9.10 -19.63 2.53
N PRO A 98 -8.76 -20.82 1.99
CA PRO A 98 -7.40 -21.20 1.63
C PRO A 98 -6.73 -20.28 0.60
N LEU A 99 -7.50 -19.71 -0.33
CA LEU A 99 -6.94 -18.80 -1.35
C LEU A 99 -6.48 -17.49 -0.71
N ILE A 100 -7.26 -16.96 0.24
CA ILE A 100 -6.88 -15.76 0.99
C ILE A 100 -5.66 -16.04 1.86
N ARG A 101 -5.57 -17.20 2.52
CA ARG A 101 -4.37 -17.58 3.28
C ARG A 101 -3.10 -17.61 2.42
N ARG A 102 -3.21 -18.21 1.22
CA ARG A 102 -2.08 -18.27 0.28
C ARG A 102 -1.68 -16.87 -0.19
N ALA A 103 -2.66 -15.99 -0.45
CA ALA A 103 -2.41 -14.60 -0.82
C ALA A 103 -1.71 -13.84 0.33
N MET A 104 -2.17 -13.98 1.58
CA MET A 104 -1.53 -13.40 2.76
C MET A 104 -0.06 -13.87 2.89
N ALA A 105 0.18 -15.17 2.75
CA ALA A 105 1.53 -15.73 2.79
C ALA A 105 2.43 -15.14 1.68
N GLN A 106 1.87 -14.96 0.48
CA GLN A 106 2.56 -14.30 -0.64
C GLN A 106 2.88 -12.83 -0.32
N THR A 107 1.96 -12.08 0.29
CA THR A 107 2.21 -10.70 0.77
C THR A 107 3.38 -10.67 1.76
N LEU A 108 3.35 -11.53 2.79
CA LEU A 108 4.42 -11.58 3.81
C LEU A 108 5.78 -11.93 3.20
N ALA A 109 5.81 -12.90 2.28
CA ALA A 109 7.03 -13.23 1.53
C ALA A 109 7.56 -12.04 0.73
N ALA A 110 6.67 -11.28 0.08
CA ALA A 110 7.05 -10.10 -0.70
C ALA A 110 7.57 -8.95 0.19
N VAL A 111 7.08 -8.80 1.43
CA VAL A 111 7.60 -7.82 2.40
C VAL A 111 9.04 -8.12 2.76
N ARG A 112 9.41 -9.39 2.94
CA ARG A 112 10.77 -9.79 3.31
C ARG A 112 11.80 -9.24 2.32
N ASP A 113 11.50 -9.33 1.03
CA ASP A 113 12.41 -8.99 -0.08
C ASP A 113 12.24 -7.52 -0.57
N ALA A 114 11.37 -6.73 0.07
CA ALA A 114 11.10 -5.35 -0.31
C ALA A 114 12.19 -4.39 0.19
N HIS A 115 12.51 -3.40 -0.64
CA HIS A 115 13.45 -2.33 -0.29
C HIS A 115 12.73 -1.18 0.43
N ILE A 116 11.49 -0.94 0.03
CA ILE A 116 10.61 0.10 0.56
C ILE A 116 9.29 -0.56 0.92
N VAL A 117 8.75 -0.26 2.09
CA VAL A 117 7.47 -0.76 2.58
C VAL A 117 6.59 0.45 2.91
N LEU A 118 5.48 0.58 2.18
CA LEU A 118 4.41 1.53 2.46
C LEU A 118 3.31 0.78 3.21
N HIS A 119 3.28 0.94 4.52
CA HIS A 119 2.27 0.29 5.36
C HIS A 119 1.07 1.22 5.55
N MET A 120 -0.03 0.91 4.87
CA MET A 120 -1.23 1.73 4.84
C MET A 120 -2.21 1.38 5.95
N LEU A 121 -2.71 2.41 6.63
CA LEU A 121 -3.76 2.34 7.64
C LEU A 121 -4.95 3.22 7.21
N ASP A 122 -6.16 2.83 7.58
CA ASP A 122 -7.35 3.66 7.40
C ASP A 122 -7.50 4.64 8.58
N ALA A 123 -7.18 5.91 8.35
CA ALA A 123 -7.25 6.93 9.39
C ALA A 123 -8.69 7.16 9.88
N ALA A 124 -9.69 7.04 9.02
CA ALA A 124 -11.08 7.24 9.42
C ALA A 124 -11.58 6.08 10.28
N ALA A 125 -11.19 4.85 9.94
CA ALA A 125 -11.48 3.67 10.76
C ALA A 125 -10.84 3.80 12.16
N ALA A 126 -9.57 4.21 12.24
CA ALA A 126 -8.90 4.48 13.52
C ALA A 126 -9.59 5.59 14.34
N GLY A 127 -10.18 6.59 13.66
CA GLY A 127 -10.99 7.65 14.28
C GLY A 127 -12.30 7.13 14.88
N ARG A 128 -13.01 6.23 14.18
CA ARG A 128 -14.28 5.64 14.64
C ARG A 128 -14.10 4.54 15.69
N GLY A 129 -13.24 3.56 15.39
CA GLY A 129 -13.07 2.34 16.19
C GLY A 129 -11.98 2.41 17.26
N GLY A 130 -11.20 3.48 17.30
CA GLY A 130 -10.06 3.58 18.22
C GLY A 130 -8.96 2.60 17.86
N VAL A 131 -8.18 2.21 18.88
CA VAL A 131 -7.06 1.26 18.76
C VAL A 131 -7.50 -0.08 18.15
N GLN A 132 -8.75 -0.50 18.38
CA GLN A 132 -9.28 -1.76 17.84
C GLN A 132 -9.40 -1.80 16.32
N ALA A 133 -9.40 -0.64 15.65
CA ALA A 133 -9.39 -0.56 14.19
C ALA A 133 -7.96 -0.70 13.60
N ILE A 134 -6.94 -0.67 14.44
CA ILE A 134 -5.55 -1.02 14.10
C ILE A 134 -5.40 -2.49 14.53
N GLY A 135 -5.36 -3.41 13.57
CA GLY A 135 -5.36 -4.84 13.91
C GLY A 135 -4.03 -5.29 14.50
N GLU A 136 -4.05 -6.46 15.12
CA GLU A 136 -2.84 -7.08 15.68
C GLU A 136 -1.75 -7.23 14.60
N VAL A 137 -2.15 -7.58 13.37
CA VAL A 137 -1.24 -7.71 12.24
C VAL A 137 -0.53 -6.41 11.88
N ASP A 138 -1.17 -5.24 12.06
CA ASP A 138 -0.55 -3.95 11.78
C ASP A 138 0.56 -3.66 12.78
N TYR A 139 0.34 -3.96 14.06
CA TYR A 139 1.37 -3.86 15.10
C TYR A 139 2.54 -4.80 14.84
N GLN A 140 2.26 -6.07 14.54
CA GLN A 140 3.29 -7.07 14.25
C GLN A 140 4.15 -6.67 13.04
N VAL A 141 3.52 -6.16 11.97
CA VAL A 141 4.20 -5.67 10.77
C VAL A 141 5.05 -4.43 11.09
N ALA A 142 4.52 -3.49 11.85
CA ALA A 142 5.24 -2.27 12.24
C ALA A 142 6.48 -2.59 13.09
N GLN A 143 6.33 -3.50 14.05
CA GLN A 143 7.45 -3.97 14.88
C GLN A 143 8.51 -4.69 14.04
N PHE A 144 8.09 -5.59 13.14
CA PHE A 144 9.01 -6.30 12.25
C PHE A 144 9.79 -5.34 11.33
N ALA A 145 9.13 -4.29 10.84
CA ALA A 145 9.70 -3.36 9.89
C ALA A 145 10.37 -2.12 10.53
N GLN A 146 10.30 -1.96 11.86
CA GLN A 146 10.78 -0.77 12.58
C GLN A 146 12.26 -0.46 12.31
N MET A 147 13.10 -1.48 12.15
CA MET A 147 14.54 -1.30 11.90
C MET A 147 14.87 -0.97 10.43
N ARG A 148 13.88 -0.99 9.53
CA ARG A 148 14.10 -0.75 8.10
C ARG A 148 14.02 0.75 7.81
N SER A 149 15.09 1.32 7.25
CA SER A 149 15.09 2.72 6.80
C SER A 149 13.99 3.00 5.77
N GLY A 150 13.69 2.03 4.89
CA GLY A 150 12.64 2.13 3.87
C GLY A 150 11.21 1.87 4.33
N TYR A 151 10.89 1.98 5.62
CA TYR A 151 9.52 1.76 6.13
C TYR A 151 8.77 3.08 6.37
N LEU A 152 7.58 3.22 5.80
CA LEU A 152 6.69 4.38 5.96
C LEU A 152 5.27 3.94 6.30
N LEU A 153 4.71 4.47 7.39
CA LEU A 153 3.28 4.39 7.64
C LEU A 153 2.55 5.42 6.78
N VAL A 154 1.46 5.01 6.15
CA VAL A 154 0.62 5.87 5.31
C VAL A 154 -0.79 5.87 5.90
N ALA A 155 -1.14 6.96 6.58
CA ALA A 155 -2.47 7.16 7.14
C ALA A 155 -3.41 7.63 6.02
N ASN A 156 -4.12 6.69 5.40
CA ASN A 156 -4.94 6.93 4.22
C ASN A 156 -6.39 7.33 4.59
N LYS A 157 -7.15 7.80 3.58
CA LYS A 157 -8.53 8.27 3.68
C LYS A 157 -8.69 9.55 4.52
N MET A 158 -7.70 10.43 4.45
CA MET A 158 -7.71 11.73 5.13
C MET A 158 -8.83 12.68 4.68
N ASP A 159 -9.56 12.33 3.63
CA ASP A 159 -10.76 13.01 3.14
C ASP A 159 -12.02 12.77 3.99
N LEU A 160 -12.00 11.77 4.87
CA LEU A 160 -13.13 11.41 5.71
C LEU A 160 -13.14 12.20 7.03
N PRO A 161 -14.33 12.50 7.60
CA PRO A 161 -14.47 13.39 8.76
C PRO A 161 -13.77 12.89 10.02
N GLU A 162 -13.68 11.57 10.24
CA GLU A 162 -13.01 11.03 11.44
C GLU A 162 -11.48 10.89 11.30
N ALA A 163 -10.95 11.09 10.09
CA ALA A 163 -9.54 10.88 9.81
C ALA A 163 -8.59 11.80 10.59
N PRO A 164 -8.89 13.09 10.87
CA PRO A 164 -8.04 13.92 11.72
C PRO A 164 -7.87 13.36 13.13
N GLN A 165 -8.92 12.78 13.72
CA GLN A 165 -8.84 12.14 15.03
C GLN A 165 -8.07 10.82 14.96
N GLY A 166 -8.30 10.02 13.92
CA GLY A 166 -7.55 8.77 13.74
C GLY A 166 -6.06 9.01 13.45
N LEU A 167 -5.70 10.07 12.74
CA LEU A 167 -4.28 10.44 12.53
C LEU A 167 -3.58 10.75 13.85
N LYS A 168 -4.25 11.43 14.80
CA LYS A 168 -3.69 11.65 16.14
C LYS A 168 -3.40 10.33 16.84
N ARG A 169 -4.39 9.40 16.83
CA ARG A 169 -4.23 8.07 17.43
C ARG A 169 -3.12 7.26 16.78
N ILE A 170 -3.05 7.22 15.44
CA ILE A 170 -1.98 6.51 14.72
C ILE A 170 -0.61 7.06 15.13
N ARG A 171 -0.46 8.37 15.35
CA ARG A 171 0.79 8.97 15.82
C ARG A 171 1.12 8.62 17.27
N GLU A 172 0.12 8.47 18.13
CA GLU A 172 0.26 8.07 19.53
C GLU A 172 0.63 6.58 19.65
N GLU A 173 0.08 5.73 18.79
CA GLU A 173 0.34 4.28 18.78
C GLU A 173 1.69 3.94 18.14
N PHE A 174 2.03 4.59 17.03
CA PHE A 174 3.25 4.31 16.28
C PHE A 174 4.30 5.42 16.47
N VAL A 175 4.56 5.77 17.73
CA VAL A 175 5.57 6.77 18.09
C VAL A 175 6.93 6.38 17.53
N GLY A 176 7.60 7.35 16.91
CA GLY A 176 8.92 7.17 16.30
C GLY A 176 8.91 6.61 14.87
N HIS A 177 7.75 6.18 14.34
CA HIS A 177 7.63 5.81 12.94
C HIS A 177 7.32 7.04 12.07
N PRO A 178 7.92 7.15 10.86
CA PRO A 178 7.50 8.17 9.90
C PRO A 178 6.09 7.87 9.41
N ILE A 179 5.21 8.87 9.43
CA ILE A 179 3.80 8.76 9.03
C ILE A 179 3.46 9.84 8.00
N ALA A 180 2.95 9.43 6.85
CA ALA A 180 2.43 10.32 5.80
C ALA A 180 0.89 10.30 5.78
N PRO A 181 0.20 11.42 6.07
CA PRO A 181 -1.24 11.53 5.91
C PRO A 181 -1.59 11.67 4.42
N VAL A 182 -2.50 10.84 3.94
CA VAL A 182 -2.82 10.72 2.51
C VAL A 182 -4.34 10.60 2.28
N SER A 183 -4.83 11.21 1.21
CA SER A 183 -6.09 10.80 0.59
C SER A 183 -5.77 10.22 -0.78
N ALA A 184 -5.79 8.89 -0.90
CA ALA A 184 -5.56 8.23 -2.18
C ALA A 184 -6.60 8.64 -3.22
N LEU A 185 -7.86 8.83 -2.80
CA LEU A 185 -8.96 9.24 -3.67
C LEU A 185 -8.71 10.60 -4.33
N HIS A 186 -8.18 11.57 -3.58
CA HIS A 186 -7.92 12.92 -4.06
C HIS A 186 -6.44 13.21 -4.38
N ARG A 187 -5.56 12.21 -4.26
CA ARG A 187 -4.09 12.33 -4.45
C ARG A 187 -3.42 13.35 -3.52
N HIS A 188 -4.03 13.66 -2.39
CA HIS A 188 -3.44 14.54 -1.38
C HIS A 188 -2.36 13.80 -0.57
N GLY A 189 -1.26 14.50 -0.24
CA GLY A 189 -0.14 13.95 0.55
C GLY A 189 0.81 13.04 -0.22
N PHE A 190 0.59 12.85 -1.53
CA PHE A 190 1.43 12.00 -2.39
C PHE A 190 2.85 12.56 -2.58
N ASP A 191 3.03 13.87 -2.43
CA ASP A 191 4.33 14.54 -2.43
C ASP A 191 5.25 14.02 -1.31
N GLN A 192 4.70 13.80 -0.11
CA GLN A 192 5.44 13.24 1.02
C GLN A 192 5.86 11.78 0.74
N VAL A 193 4.94 10.98 0.18
CA VAL A 193 5.23 9.59 -0.18
C VAL A 193 6.26 9.53 -1.31
N LYS A 194 6.13 10.38 -2.33
CA LYS A 194 7.12 10.51 -3.42
C LYS A 194 8.50 10.88 -2.88
N ALA A 195 8.59 11.86 -1.99
CA ALA A 195 9.86 12.26 -1.37
C ALA A 195 10.46 11.13 -0.52
N PHE A 196 9.64 10.38 0.21
CA PHE A 196 10.08 9.21 0.96
C PHE A 196 10.62 8.11 0.02
N VAL A 197 9.85 7.73 -1.01
CA VAL A 197 10.27 6.72 -1.98
C VAL A 197 11.57 7.15 -2.65
N TRP A 198 11.65 8.39 -3.15
CA TRP A 198 12.84 8.91 -3.82
C TRP A 198 14.12 8.82 -2.98
N ARG A 199 14.05 9.13 -1.68
CA ARG A 199 15.20 9.03 -0.76
C ARG A 199 15.69 7.59 -0.57
N HIS A 200 14.81 6.61 -0.74
CA HIS A 200 15.10 5.19 -0.53
C HIS A 200 15.26 4.41 -1.85
N LEU A 201 15.06 5.05 -3.00
CA LEU A 201 15.46 4.54 -4.33
C LEU A 201 16.95 4.70 -4.55
#